data_AF-A0A3A8R242-F1
#
_entry.id   AF-A0A3A8R242-F1
#
_cell.length_a   1.000
_cell.length_b   1.000
_cell.length_c   1.000
_cell.angle_alpha   90.00
_cell.angle_beta   90.00
_cell.angle_gamma   90.00
#
_symmetry.space_group_name_H-M   'P 1'
#
loop_
_entity.id
_entity.type
_entity.pdbx_description
1 polymer ?
#
loop_
_entity_poly.entity_id
_entity_poly.type
_entity_poly.pdbx_seq_one_letter_code
_entity_poly.pdbx_strand_id
1 'polypeptide(L)'
;MTDVKPNKPTIAADAIPVGAVLAYGGDPSKLAPQGWLLCDGSGHDVAELPELFKAIGTANGGYPGQSFNLPNFQGYFLRGTAGATVRDPDVKTRTAAQKGGNVEDRPGSVESWATSFVGQSFQGEADHLPHRLHRAYEDFSEKLAHWEDGTLTWSGFVTGGDKESRPVNAYVHFIIKASSTDSRNNPTAIPTGAILPFAGRVLTDTRFLSCNGNSHLAASQPELFAVLGKSFGGNGNPYFYVPDFRGRFLRGVSGSTGNDPDATTRTAPQPTLPSGECGSVGNLVGSVQDWATGAPRNPISLTFHHLPTGSKKATNIRGQHVCKYTSKTTNVKLKGGNLETRPGNVNVDWYVCGGPASSTATSDGFPIGAVVGFPGEARPPSEYWAPCDGAGQATTDAYAPLFAQIGYANGGSGNVFYLPDYRGRFLRGTDHGAGRDPDAAQRLPPLEAAGGNFGDAVGSVQEFATGAPRTSAFSIEVKNLPKDDSNTADTVKGGFRVGEWNKGSKDVDATSGDKETRPININVNYYIKYASAP
;
A
#
# COMPACT_ATOMS: atom_id res chain seq x y z
N MET A 1 39.90 -52.27 -7.20
CA MET A 1 38.60 -51.72 -6.77
C MET A 1 38.73 -50.21 -6.86
N THR A 2 38.17 -49.63 -7.92
CA THR A 2 38.14 -48.18 -8.12
C THR A 2 37.02 -47.61 -7.25
N ASP A 3 37.36 -46.78 -6.27
CA ASP A 3 36.41 -46.01 -5.48
C ASP A 3 35.65 -45.03 -6.37
N VAL A 4 34.48 -45.45 -6.83
CA VAL A 4 33.48 -44.55 -7.40
C VAL A 4 32.87 -43.80 -6.21
N LYS A 5 33.32 -42.55 -6.00
CA LYS A 5 32.59 -41.64 -5.11
C LYS A 5 31.15 -41.53 -5.62
N PRO A 6 30.13 -41.66 -4.77
CA PRO A 6 28.75 -41.46 -5.21
C PRO A 6 28.62 -40.03 -5.75
N ASN A 7 28.09 -39.89 -6.97
CA ASN A 7 27.73 -38.60 -7.53
C ASN A 7 26.82 -37.89 -6.53
N LYS A 8 27.31 -36.77 -5.98
CA LYS A 8 26.50 -35.81 -5.25
C LYS A 8 25.35 -35.42 -6.20
N PRO A 9 24.07 -35.55 -5.81
CA PRO A 9 23.00 -35.11 -6.68
C PRO A 9 23.21 -33.61 -6.94
N THR A 10 23.47 -33.27 -8.20
CA THR A 10 23.37 -31.91 -8.71
C THR A 10 21.94 -31.47 -8.48
N ILE A 11 21.71 -30.63 -7.47
CA ILE A 11 20.42 -29.96 -7.33
C ILE A 11 20.24 -29.14 -8.61
N ALA A 12 19.10 -29.39 -9.25
CA ALA A 12 18.61 -28.83 -10.50
C ALA A 12 18.60 -27.29 -10.54
N ALA A 13 18.35 -26.76 -11.74
CA ALA A 13 18.56 -25.40 -12.21
C ALA A 13 18.04 -24.25 -11.30
N ASP A 14 18.48 -23.03 -11.63
CA ASP A 14 18.22 -21.77 -10.93
C ASP A 14 16.71 -21.48 -10.72
N ALA A 15 16.14 -22.04 -9.63
CA ALA A 15 14.71 -22.01 -9.33
C ALA A 15 14.13 -20.60 -9.19
N ILE A 16 14.98 -19.69 -8.71
CA ILE A 16 14.72 -18.26 -8.56
C ILE A 16 15.71 -17.52 -9.46
N PRO A 17 15.24 -16.70 -10.40
CA PRO A 17 16.13 -15.95 -11.28
C PRO A 17 16.97 -14.94 -10.48
N VAL A 18 18.24 -14.79 -10.83
CA VAL A 18 19.06 -13.65 -10.39
C VAL A 18 18.33 -12.35 -10.69
N GLY A 19 18.32 -11.41 -9.73
CA GLY A 19 17.54 -10.18 -9.78
C GLY A 19 16.16 -10.27 -9.10
N ALA A 20 15.69 -11.46 -8.73
CA ALA A 20 14.45 -11.62 -7.99
C ALA A 20 14.55 -11.03 -6.58
N VAL A 21 13.48 -10.37 -6.16
CA VAL A 21 13.33 -9.73 -4.85
C VAL A 21 12.34 -10.51 -4.01
N LEU A 22 12.73 -10.77 -2.76
CA LEU A 22 11.88 -11.33 -1.71
C LEU A 22 11.88 -10.42 -0.47
N ALA A 23 10.80 -10.48 0.31
CA ALA A 23 10.82 -9.93 1.66
C ALA A 23 11.65 -10.85 2.58
N TYR A 24 12.16 -10.33 3.69
CA TYR A 24 13.01 -11.05 4.62
C TYR A 24 12.79 -10.60 6.05
N GLY A 25 12.56 -11.56 6.94
CA GLY A 25 12.19 -11.31 8.33
C GLY A 25 13.36 -11.26 9.32
N GLY A 26 14.58 -11.56 8.88
CA GLY A 26 15.77 -11.61 9.74
C GLY A 26 16.79 -10.51 9.49
N ASP A 27 17.98 -10.67 10.05
CA ASP A 27 19.14 -9.80 9.82
C ASP A 27 19.79 -10.09 8.45
N PRO A 28 19.82 -9.13 7.50
CA PRO A 28 20.38 -9.33 6.17
C PRO A 28 21.91 -9.39 6.15
N SER A 29 22.62 -9.05 7.24
CA SER A 29 24.08 -8.95 7.28
C SER A 29 24.83 -10.25 6.91
N LYS A 30 24.15 -11.40 7.01
CA LYS A 30 24.71 -12.73 6.75
C LYS A 30 24.28 -13.35 5.41
N LEU A 31 23.64 -12.56 4.55
CA LEU A 31 23.07 -13.05 3.29
C LEU A 31 24.04 -13.03 2.11
N ALA A 32 25.05 -12.15 2.10
CA ALA A 32 25.98 -12.03 0.98
C ALA A 32 26.69 -13.36 0.64
N PRO A 33 27.21 -14.15 1.61
CA PRO A 33 27.80 -15.46 1.31
C PRO A 33 26.80 -16.49 0.74
N GLN A 34 25.49 -16.25 0.89
CA GLN A 34 24.43 -17.10 0.38
C GLN A 34 23.98 -16.68 -1.04
N GLY A 35 24.58 -15.63 -1.62
CA GLY A 35 24.21 -15.09 -2.94
C GLY A 35 23.07 -14.07 -2.91
N TRP A 36 22.79 -13.47 -1.75
CA TRP A 36 21.71 -12.50 -1.56
C TRP A 36 22.22 -11.18 -0.98
N LEU A 37 21.71 -10.06 -1.47
CA LEU A 37 22.07 -8.71 -1.01
C LEU A 37 20.85 -7.97 -0.48
N LEU A 38 21.06 -7.02 0.41
CA LEU A 38 20.02 -6.10 0.88
C LEU A 38 19.68 -5.09 -0.24
N CYS A 39 18.41 -4.78 -0.42
CA CYS A 39 17.96 -3.71 -1.32
C CYS A 39 18.13 -2.33 -0.65
N ASP A 40 19.36 -1.84 -0.54
CA ASP A 40 19.74 -0.60 0.16
C ASP A 40 20.17 0.56 -0.76
N GLY A 41 20.16 0.36 -2.08
CA GLY A 41 20.57 1.40 -3.03
C GLY A 41 22.07 1.56 -3.20
N SER A 42 22.89 0.64 -2.68
CA SER A 42 24.35 0.66 -2.86
C SER A 42 24.73 0.51 -4.34
N GLY A 43 25.82 1.18 -4.72
CA GLY A 43 26.40 1.10 -6.07
C GLY A 43 27.46 -0.01 -6.14
N HIS A 44 27.47 -0.76 -7.24
CA HIS A 44 28.39 -1.85 -7.50
C HIS A 44 28.97 -1.76 -8.91
N ASP A 45 30.19 -2.28 -9.06
CA ASP A 45 30.83 -2.41 -10.37
C ASP A 45 30.23 -3.59 -11.14
N VAL A 46 30.07 -3.41 -12.45
CA VAL A 46 29.52 -4.46 -13.33
C VAL A 46 30.36 -5.74 -13.29
N ALA A 47 31.67 -5.61 -13.08
CA ALA A 47 32.60 -6.74 -13.01
C ALA A 47 32.43 -7.58 -11.73
N GLU A 48 31.92 -6.99 -10.64
CA GLU A 48 31.72 -7.71 -9.37
C GLU A 48 30.45 -8.56 -9.38
N LEU A 49 29.38 -8.05 -10.02
CA LEU A 49 28.06 -8.67 -10.04
C LEU A 49 27.49 -8.76 -11.48
N PRO A 50 28.15 -9.46 -12.41
CA PRO A 50 27.77 -9.47 -13.82
C PRO A 50 26.39 -10.11 -14.08
N GLU A 51 26.03 -11.17 -13.35
CA GLU A 51 24.72 -11.81 -13.47
C GLU A 51 23.60 -10.88 -13.02
N LEU A 52 23.81 -10.16 -11.91
CA LEU A 52 22.83 -9.20 -11.40
C LEU A 52 22.70 -7.99 -12.33
N PHE A 53 23.82 -7.45 -12.84
CA PHE A 53 23.77 -6.37 -13.82
C PHE A 53 22.99 -6.79 -15.08
N LYS A 54 23.17 -8.02 -15.56
CA LYS A 54 22.38 -8.55 -16.68
C LYS A 54 20.88 -8.57 -16.38
N ALA A 55 20.49 -8.84 -15.13
CA ALA A 55 19.10 -8.91 -14.70
C ALA A 55 18.45 -7.52 -14.51
N ILE A 56 19.16 -6.58 -13.88
CA ILE A 56 18.55 -5.29 -13.45
C ILE A 56 19.07 -4.06 -14.19
N GLY A 57 20.19 -4.18 -14.92
CA GLY A 57 20.82 -3.07 -15.63
C GLY A 57 21.03 -1.87 -14.71
N THR A 58 20.78 -0.67 -15.23
CA THR A 58 20.80 0.58 -14.45
C THR A 58 19.40 1.03 -14.02
N ALA A 59 18.41 0.13 -13.97
CA ALA A 59 17.01 0.49 -13.67
C ALA A 59 16.86 1.27 -12.35
N ASN A 60 17.74 1.02 -11.38
CA ASN A 60 17.71 1.63 -10.05
C ASN A 60 18.76 2.74 -9.86
N GLY A 61 19.52 3.10 -10.90
CA GLY A 61 20.62 4.06 -10.85
C GLY A 61 21.94 3.48 -11.33
N GLY A 62 22.91 4.38 -11.54
CA GLY A 62 24.28 4.04 -11.91
C GLY A 62 24.77 4.75 -13.17
N TYR A 63 25.93 4.32 -13.65
CA TYR A 63 26.58 4.83 -14.86
C TYR A 63 26.78 3.67 -15.84
N PRO A 64 26.01 3.64 -16.95
CA PRO A 64 26.08 2.54 -17.91
C PRO A 64 27.52 2.20 -18.34
N GLY A 65 27.88 0.92 -18.26
CA GLY A 65 29.21 0.42 -18.61
C GLY A 65 30.29 0.59 -17.53
N GLN A 66 29.96 1.15 -16.37
CA GLN A 66 30.86 1.27 -15.22
C GLN A 66 30.25 0.62 -13.98
N SER A 67 29.13 1.18 -13.51
CA SER A 67 28.48 0.78 -12.27
C SER A 67 26.96 0.81 -12.39
N PHE A 68 26.31 0.06 -11.51
CA PHE A 68 24.86 0.04 -11.35
C PHE A 68 24.51 0.03 -9.88
N ASN A 69 23.30 0.46 -9.54
CA ASN A 69 22.86 0.50 -8.17
C ASN A 69 21.85 -0.61 -7.90
N LEU A 70 21.92 -1.20 -6.70
CA LEU A 70 20.84 -2.04 -6.20
C LEU A 70 19.55 -1.21 -6.07
N PRO A 71 18.36 -1.81 -6.11
CA PRO A 71 17.16 -1.11 -5.67
C PRO A 71 17.30 -0.62 -4.23
N ASN A 72 16.81 0.58 -3.94
CA ASN A 72 16.64 1.05 -2.56
C ASN A 72 15.18 0.88 -2.14
N PHE A 73 14.90 -0.17 -1.38
CA PHE A 73 13.54 -0.43 -0.88
C PHE A 73 13.35 -0.02 0.58
N GLN A 74 14.35 0.63 1.18
CA GLN A 74 14.28 1.07 2.57
C GLN A 74 13.25 2.21 2.72
N GLY A 75 12.19 1.94 3.48
CA GLY A 75 11.06 2.86 3.71
C GLY A 75 10.06 2.94 2.55
N TYR A 76 10.22 2.14 1.49
CA TYR A 76 9.29 2.10 0.36
C TYR A 76 8.30 0.94 0.47
N PHE A 77 7.10 1.15 -0.09
CA PHE A 77 6.18 0.09 -0.46
C PHE A 77 6.45 -0.33 -1.91
N LEU A 78 6.25 -1.62 -2.23
CA LEU A 78 6.36 -2.09 -3.61
C LEU A 78 5.01 -1.97 -4.33
N ARG A 79 5.04 -1.42 -5.54
CA ARG A 79 3.90 -1.34 -6.47
C ARG A 79 4.26 -2.04 -7.78
N GLY A 80 3.30 -2.71 -8.41
CA GLY A 80 3.50 -3.23 -9.75
C GLY A 80 3.54 -2.10 -10.80
N THR A 81 4.40 -2.20 -11.80
CA THR A 81 4.33 -1.35 -13.01
C THR A 81 2.95 -1.40 -13.63
N ALA A 82 2.46 -0.29 -14.18
CA ALA A 82 1.10 -0.16 -14.67
C ALA A 82 0.89 -0.87 -16.01
N GLY A 83 1.94 -0.98 -16.83
CA GLY A 83 1.82 -1.41 -18.22
C GLY A 83 0.78 -0.57 -18.96
N ALA A 84 -0.12 -1.25 -19.67
CA ALA A 84 -1.22 -0.59 -20.39
C ALA A 84 -2.46 -0.29 -19.51
N THR A 85 -2.40 -0.51 -18.19
CA THR A 85 -3.56 -0.29 -17.30
C THR A 85 -3.71 1.18 -16.91
N VAL A 86 -4.92 1.56 -16.48
CA VAL A 86 -5.24 2.90 -15.98
C VAL A 86 -5.19 3.01 -14.44
N ARG A 87 -4.75 1.94 -13.76
CA ARG A 87 -4.73 1.85 -12.27
C ARG A 87 -3.69 2.73 -11.60
N ASP A 88 -2.84 3.35 -12.42
CA ASP A 88 -1.78 4.24 -12.00
C ASP A 88 -1.88 5.56 -12.79
N PRO A 89 -2.62 6.53 -12.26
CA PRO A 89 -2.96 7.74 -12.99
C PRO A 89 -1.81 8.76 -13.03
N ASP A 90 -0.72 8.53 -12.29
CA ASP A 90 0.44 9.43 -12.17
C ASP A 90 1.71 8.84 -12.78
N VAL A 91 1.57 7.77 -13.56
CA VAL A 91 2.67 7.04 -14.21
C VAL A 91 3.65 7.94 -14.96
N LYS A 92 3.22 9.06 -15.56
CA LYS A 92 4.08 9.99 -16.32
C LYS A 92 4.89 10.95 -15.46
N THR A 93 4.61 11.02 -14.16
CA THR A 93 5.26 11.95 -13.23
C THR A 93 6.24 11.27 -12.29
N ARG A 94 6.41 9.94 -12.40
CA ARG A 94 7.39 9.19 -11.62
C ARG A 94 8.81 9.63 -11.92
N THR A 95 9.62 9.66 -10.88
CA THR A 95 11.04 10.03 -10.95
C THR A 95 11.92 8.81 -10.72
N ALA A 96 13.21 8.93 -11.05
CA ALA A 96 14.18 7.89 -10.76
C ALA A 96 14.53 7.89 -9.26
N ALA A 97 14.71 6.70 -8.66
CA ALA A 97 15.16 6.57 -7.28
C ALA A 97 16.53 7.22 -7.06
N GLN A 98 17.42 7.04 -8.05
CA GLN A 98 18.77 7.59 -8.07
C GLN A 98 19.14 7.98 -9.51
N LYS A 99 20.18 8.81 -9.66
CA LYS A 99 20.66 9.28 -10.96
C LYS A 99 21.00 8.11 -11.90
N GLY A 100 20.52 8.19 -13.14
CA GLY A 100 20.68 7.13 -14.15
C GLY A 100 19.63 6.01 -14.07
N GLY A 101 18.73 6.07 -13.07
CA GLY A 101 17.63 5.14 -12.90
C GLY A 101 16.46 5.40 -13.84
N ASN A 102 15.54 4.45 -13.85
CA ASN A 102 14.33 4.49 -14.64
C ASN A 102 13.32 5.53 -14.11
N VAL A 103 12.55 6.11 -15.03
CA VAL A 103 11.43 7.02 -14.77
C VAL A 103 10.15 6.46 -15.38
N GLU A 104 9.02 7.09 -15.09
CA GLU A 104 7.70 6.74 -15.60
C GLU A 104 7.23 5.30 -15.27
N ASP A 105 6.70 4.57 -16.25
CA ASP A 105 6.16 3.22 -16.09
C ASP A 105 7.22 2.13 -16.17
N ARG A 106 8.27 2.25 -15.35
CA ARG A 106 9.40 1.32 -15.39
C ARG A 106 9.81 0.89 -14.00
N PRO A 107 10.26 -0.36 -13.82
CA PRO A 107 10.78 -0.84 -12.54
C PRO A 107 11.94 0.04 -12.08
N GLY A 108 12.01 0.31 -10.78
CA GLY A 108 12.99 1.20 -10.14
C GLY A 108 12.58 2.68 -10.08
N SER A 109 11.52 3.08 -10.77
CA SER A 109 10.94 4.43 -10.62
C SER A 109 10.16 4.57 -9.31
N VAL A 110 10.17 5.77 -8.74
CA VAL A 110 9.60 6.07 -7.43
C VAL A 110 8.54 7.16 -7.51
N GLU A 111 7.65 7.15 -6.51
CA GLU A 111 6.72 8.23 -6.25
C GLU A 111 6.58 8.45 -4.76
N SER A 112 6.37 9.71 -4.38
CA SER A 112 6.01 10.05 -3.00
C SER A 112 4.50 9.96 -2.80
N TRP A 113 3.99 9.76 -1.57
CA TRP A 113 2.57 9.52 -1.24
C TRP A 113 1.51 10.45 -1.89
N ALA A 114 0.24 10.05 -1.95
CA ALA A 114 -0.84 10.92 -2.45
C ALA A 114 -2.14 10.68 -1.67
N THR A 115 -3.03 11.67 -1.68
CA THR A 115 -4.33 11.64 -0.97
C THR A 115 -5.44 12.17 -1.87
N SER A 116 -6.38 11.29 -2.23
CA SER A 116 -7.56 11.65 -2.99
C SER A 116 -8.78 11.86 -2.09
N PHE A 117 -9.63 12.83 -2.45
CA PHE A 117 -10.98 12.99 -1.93
C PHE A 117 -12.04 12.54 -2.95
N VAL A 118 -11.64 12.11 -4.15
CA VAL A 118 -12.57 11.66 -5.20
C VAL A 118 -13.27 10.39 -4.75
N GLY A 119 -14.60 10.42 -4.68
CA GLY A 119 -15.41 9.28 -4.25
C GLY A 119 -15.28 8.94 -2.76
N GLN A 120 -14.67 9.82 -1.96
CA GLN A 120 -14.48 9.61 -0.52
C GLN A 120 -15.51 10.41 0.30
N SER A 121 -15.86 9.91 1.49
CA SER A 121 -16.94 10.45 2.32
C SER A 121 -16.48 11.56 3.27
N PHE A 122 -15.86 12.62 2.76
CA PHE A 122 -15.46 13.77 3.58
C PHE A 122 -16.46 14.92 3.51
N GLN A 123 -16.79 15.46 4.68
CA GLN A 123 -17.60 16.64 4.86
C GLN A 123 -16.80 17.73 5.57
N GLY A 124 -16.91 18.98 5.13
CA GLY A 124 -16.36 20.13 5.83
C GLY A 124 -17.32 20.66 6.88
N GLU A 125 -16.78 21.21 7.96
CA GLU A 125 -17.50 21.95 9.00
C GLU A 125 -16.90 23.36 9.09
N ALA A 126 -17.75 24.37 9.07
CA ALA A 126 -17.35 25.77 9.12
C ALA A 126 -18.18 26.55 10.14
N ASP A 127 -17.50 27.22 11.07
CA ASP A 127 -18.16 27.97 12.13
C ASP A 127 -18.74 29.30 11.64
N HIS A 128 -19.87 29.68 12.24
CA HIS A 128 -20.44 31.02 12.14
C HIS A 128 -20.84 31.41 10.71
N LEU A 129 -21.46 30.46 10.01
CA LEU A 129 -22.12 30.65 8.73
C LEU A 129 -23.65 30.66 8.91
N PRO A 130 -24.39 31.34 8.03
CA PRO A 130 -25.84 31.45 8.15
C PRO A 130 -26.47 30.06 7.99
N HIS A 131 -27.34 29.65 8.93
CA HIS A 131 -27.90 28.29 8.94
C HIS A 131 -29.29 28.19 8.32
N ARG A 132 -30.23 29.03 8.75
CA ARG A 132 -31.59 29.14 8.23
C ARG A 132 -32.13 30.55 8.41
N LEU A 133 -33.12 30.92 7.60
CA LEU A 133 -33.94 32.09 7.89
C LEU A 133 -35.08 31.72 8.83
N HIS A 134 -35.49 32.67 9.67
CA HIS A 134 -36.71 32.60 10.45
C HIS A 134 -37.75 33.59 9.91
N ARG A 135 -39.02 33.24 10.05
CA ARG A 135 -40.10 34.23 9.97
C ARG A 135 -40.06 35.09 11.22
N ALA A 136 -40.24 36.40 11.07
CA ALA A 136 -40.26 37.30 12.22
C ALA A 136 -41.49 37.04 13.14
N TYR A 137 -42.61 36.49 12.62
CA TYR A 137 -43.82 36.13 13.38
C TYR A 137 -44.81 35.23 12.59
N GLU A 138 -45.82 34.64 13.26
CA GLU A 138 -46.83 33.71 12.71
C GLU A 138 -47.89 34.39 11.80
N ASP A 139 -48.17 35.69 12.01
CA ASP A 139 -49.26 36.43 11.33
C ASP A 139 -48.81 37.36 10.19
N PHE A 140 -47.54 37.30 9.76
CA PHE A 140 -47.05 38.11 8.63
C PHE A 140 -47.10 37.30 7.32
N SER A 141 -47.84 37.78 6.33
CA SER A 141 -48.00 37.10 5.02
C SER A 141 -46.79 37.26 4.10
N GLU A 142 -45.90 38.21 4.36
CA GLU A 142 -44.71 38.47 3.54
C GLU A 142 -43.45 37.84 4.13
N LYS A 143 -42.76 37.03 3.30
CA LYS A 143 -41.43 36.51 3.62
C LYS A 143 -40.42 37.67 3.55
N LEU A 144 -40.02 38.19 4.71
CA LEU A 144 -39.02 39.27 4.80
C LEU A 144 -37.61 38.84 4.35
N ALA A 145 -37.37 37.53 4.21
CA ALA A 145 -36.14 36.98 3.66
C ALA A 145 -36.39 35.71 2.83
N HIS A 146 -35.70 35.62 1.69
CA HIS A 146 -35.59 34.49 0.78
C HIS A 146 -34.11 34.11 0.63
N TRP A 147 -33.81 32.82 0.70
CA TRP A 147 -32.55 32.28 0.22
C TRP A 147 -32.72 31.86 -1.24
N GLU A 148 -31.72 32.14 -2.06
CA GLU A 148 -31.42 31.25 -3.17
C GLU A 148 -30.58 30.13 -2.54
N ASP A 149 -31.05 28.89 -2.60
CA ASP A 149 -30.26 27.69 -2.23
C ASP A 149 -29.12 27.51 -3.24
N GLY A 150 -28.19 28.46 -3.23
CA GLY A 150 -27.05 28.53 -4.11
C GLY A 150 -25.99 27.54 -3.66
N THR A 151 -25.22 27.11 -4.64
CA THR A 151 -24.02 26.31 -4.43
C THR A 151 -22.81 27.22 -4.65
N LEU A 152 -21.92 27.29 -3.65
CA LEU A 152 -20.65 27.99 -3.78
C LEU A 152 -19.50 26.98 -3.79
N THR A 153 -18.70 27.01 -4.85
CA THR A 153 -17.52 26.16 -4.97
C THR A 153 -16.26 26.96 -4.70
N TRP A 154 -15.34 26.38 -3.94
CA TRP A 154 -14.04 26.95 -3.64
C TRP A 154 -12.96 25.90 -3.84
N SER A 155 -11.80 26.27 -4.38
CA SER A 155 -10.67 25.36 -4.55
C SER A 155 -9.38 25.89 -3.94
N GLY A 156 -8.56 25.00 -3.39
CA GLY A 156 -7.26 25.33 -2.84
C GLY A 156 -6.66 24.25 -1.95
N PHE A 157 -5.55 24.59 -1.29
CA PHE A 157 -4.72 23.62 -0.58
C PHE A 157 -5.22 23.35 0.84
N VAL A 158 -5.16 22.08 1.21
CA VAL A 158 -5.43 21.61 2.58
C VAL A 158 -4.17 21.73 3.42
N THR A 159 -4.36 22.09 4.69
CA THR A 159 -3.36 22.05 5.75
C THR A 159 -3.77 21.04 6.82
N GLY A 160 -2.87 20.73 7.76
CA GLY A 160 -3.07 19.63 8.71
C GLY A 160 -2.69 18.29 8.09
N GLY A 161 -3.36 17.21 8.51
CA GLY A 161 -3.01 15.86 8.10
C GLY A 161 -1.87 15.23 8.89
N ASP A 162 -1.63 13.95 8.61
CA ASP A 162 -0.45 13.22 9.07
C ASP A 162 0.77 13.51 8.17
N LYS A 163 1.95 13.00 8.53
CA LYS A 163 3.20 13.25 7.79
C LYS A 163 3.22 12.61 6.39
N GLU A 164 2.45 11.55 6.20
CA GLU A 164 2.29 10.85 4.93
C GLU A 164 0.95 10.10 4.88
N SER A 165 0.50 9.77 3.67
CA SER A 165 -0.54 8.75 3.49
C SER A 165 0.09 7.37 3.44
N ARG A 166 -0.36 6.45 4.28
CA ARG A 166 0.16 5.08 4.33
C ARG A 166 -0.88 4.10 4.87
N PRO A 167 -0.90 2.85 4.38
CA PRO A 167 -1.79 1.83 4.92
C PRO A 167 -1.27 1.21 6.21
N VAL A 168 -2.12 0.40 6.85
CA VAL A 168 -1.70 -0.52 7.92
C VAL A 168 -0.63 -1.45 7.36
N ASN A 169 0.54 -1.47 7.99
CA ASN A 169 1.69 -2.15 7.43
C ASN A 169 2.58 -2.83 8.48
N ALA A 170 3.44 -3.71 8.00
CA ALA A 170 4.52 -4.34 8.76
C ALA A 170 5.86 -4.16 8.03
N TYR A 171 6.93 -4.14 8.82
CA TYR A 171 8.26 -3.84 8.33
C TYR A 171 9.09 -5.10 8.09
N VAL A 172 9.65 -5.21 6.89
CA VAL A 172 10.54 -6.29 6.44
C VAL A 172 11.81 -5.71 5.83
N HIS A 173 12.86 -6.51 5.73
CA HIS A 173 13.91 -6.23 4.76
C HIS A 173 13.46 -6.72 3.39
N PHE A 174 13.95 -6.10 2.32
CA PHE A 174 13.84 -6.68 0.98
C PHE A 174 15.23 -7.07 0.51
N ILE A 175 15.35 -8.28 -0.02
CA ILE A 175 16.62 -8.87 -0.43
C ILE A 175 16.53 -9.26 -1.90
N ILE A 176 17.65 -9.12 -2.61
CA ILE A 176 17.77 -9.43 -4.03
C ILE A 176 18.76 -10.57 -4.24
N LYS A 177 18.40 -11.52 -5.09
CA LYS A 177 19.31 -12.59 -5.49
C LYS A 177 20.38 -12.02 -6.41
N ALA A 178 21.63 -12.05 -5.97
CA ALA A 178 22.76 -11.41 -6.66
C ALA A 178 23.58 -12.36 -7.54
N SER A 179 23.50 -13.66 -7.28
CA SER A 179 24.26 -14.69 -7.98
C SER A 179 23.46 -15.98 -8.07
N SER A 180 23.67 -16.75 -9.13
CA SER A 180 23.15 -18.10 -9.32
C SER A 180 23.77 -19.11 -8.34
N THR A 181 24.96 -18.83 -7.81
CA THR A 181 25.65 -19.67 -6.82
C THR A 181 26.06 -18.93 -5.54
N ASP A 182 26.07 -19.66 -4.42
CA ASP A 182 26.60 -19.23 -3.13
C ASP A 182 28.14 -19.17 -3.13
N SER A 183 28.74 -18.69 -2.02
CA SER A 183 30.20 -18.58 -1.87
C SER A 183 30.94 -19.93 -1.91
N ARG A 184 30.21 -21.04 -1.84
CA ARG A 184 30.73 -22.42 -1.91
C ARG A 184 30.41 -23.06 -3.26
N ASN A 185 29.99 -22.26 -4.25
CA ASN A 185 29.66 -22.68 -5.62
C ASN A 185 28.50 -23.70 -5.69
N ASN A 186 27.58 -23.66 -4.73
CA ASN A 186 26.31 -24.40 -4.80
C ASN A 186 25.22 -23.48 -5.34
N PRO A 187 24.16 -24.00 -5.98
CA PRO A 187 23.01 -23.19 -6.38
C PRO A 187 22.47 -22.36 -5.22
N THR A 188 22.21 -21.08 -5.46
CA THR A 188 21.70 -20.15 -4.45
C THR A 188 20.29 -20.52 -4.05
N ALA A 189 20.16 -21.04 -2.83
CA ALA A 189 18.90 -21.44 -2.22
C ALA A 189 18.08 -20.25 -1.70
N ILE A 190 16.80 -20.50 -1.40
CA ILE A 190 15.95 -19.57 -0.64
C ILE A 190 16.51 -19.46 0.78
N PRO A 191 16.84 -18.26 1.27
CA PRO A 191 17.26 -18.08 2.66
C PRO A 191 16.12 -18.43 3.61
N THR A 192 16.44 -19.15 4.69
CA THR A 192 15.51 -19.28 5.84
C THR A 192 15.11 -17.88 6.31
N GLY A 193 13.82 -17.64 6.55
CA GLY A 193 13.28 -16.32 6.89
C GLY A 193 12.91 -15.44 5.69
N ALA A 194 13.18 -15.88 4.45
CA ALA A 194 12.63 -15.23 3.26
C ALA A 194 11.11 -15.40 3.23
N ILE A 195 10.42 -14.32 2.86
CA ILE A 195 8.97 -14.21 2.83
C ILE A 195 8.56 -14.00 1.38
N LEU A 196 7.63 -14.84 0.90
CA LEU A 196 7.10 -14.76 -0.44
C LEU A 196 5.58 -14.50 -0.44
N PRO A 197 5.07 -13.72 -1.40
CA PRO A 197 3.65 -13.69 -1.73
C PRO A 197 3.26 -14.95 -2.49
N PHE A 198 2.12 -15.53 -2.12
CA PHE A 198 1.54 -16.71 -2.74
C PHE A 198 0.15 -16.37 -3.28
N ALA A 199 -0.08 -16.66 -4.56
CA ALA A 199 -1.34 -16.37 -5.25
C ALA A 199 -2.35 -17.54 -5.17
N GLY A 200 -1.95 -18.67 -4.59
CA GLY A 200 -2.83 -19.81 -4.36
C GLY A 200 -3.54 -19.75 -3.01
N ARG A 201 -4.45 -20.70 -2.78
CA ARG A 201 -5.28 -20.73 -1.55
C ARG A 201 -4.55 -21.29 -0.33
N VAL A 202 -3.79 -22.37 -0.49
CA VAL A 202 -3.02 -23.01 0.59
C VAL A 202 -1.71 -23.53 0.02
N LEU A 203 -0.59 -23.13 0.61
CA LEU A 203 0.70 -23.69 0.26
C LEU A 203 0.92 -24.99 1.04
N THR A 204 1.04 -26.12 0.34
CA THR A 204 1.19 -27.45 0.95
C THR A 204 2.64 -27.81 1.27
N ASP A 205 3.61 -27.01 0.80
CA ASP A 205 5.01 -27.20 1.13
C ASP A 205 5.25 -26.86 2.60
N THR A 206 5.50 -27.89 3.42
CA THR A 206 5.65 -27.75 4.88
C THR A 206 6.93 -27.02 5.29
N ARG A 207 7.84 -26.71 4.37
CA ARG A 207 8.97 -25.81 4.64
C ARG A 207 8.50 -24.37 4.82
N PHE A 208 7.33 -24.03 4.33
CA PHE A 208 6.77 -22.70 4.41
C PHE A 208 5.70 -22.63 5.48
N LEU A 209 5.84 -21.65 6.36
CA LEU A 209 4.86 -21.36 7.40
C LEU A 209 4.04 -20.14 6.99
N SER A 210 2.73 -20.21 7.17
CA SER A 210 1.85 -19.06 6.94
C SER A 210 2.23 -17.92 7.89
N CYS A 211 2.31 -16.70 7.36
CA CYS A 211 2.54 -15.50 8.17
C CYS A 211 1.24 -15.04 8.86
N ASN A 212 0.76 -15.86 9.79
CA ASN A 212 -0.51 -15.69 10.51
C ASN A 212 -0.33 -15.29 11.98
N GLY A 213 0.89 -15.00 12.43
CA GLY A 213 1.14 -14.59 13.81
C GLY A 213 1.02 -15.70 14.86
N ASN A 214 1.10 -16.97 14.48
CA ASN A 214 1.10 -18.06 15.46
C ASN A 214 2.45 -18.21 16.18
N SER A 215 2.42 -18.76 17.39
CA SER A 215 3.62 -19.14 18.13
C SER A 215 4.12 -20.53 17.73
N HIS A 216 5.44 -20.69 17.74
CA HIS A 216 6.12 -21.94 17.45
C HIS A 216 7.19 -22.22 18.51
N LEU A 217 7.44 -23.50 18.77
CA LEU A 217 8.55 -23.92 19.63
C LEU A 217 9.88 -23.65 18.94
N ALA A 218 10.77 -22.92 19.60
CA ALA A 218 12.13 -22.67 19.11
C ALA A 218 12.90 -23.99 18.88
N ALA A 219 12.65 -25.01 19.70
CA ALA A 219 13.24 -26.33 19.55
C ALA A 219 12.73 -27.11 18.32
N SER A 220 11.50 -26.84 17.86
CA SER A 220 10.90 -27.51 16.69
C SER A 220 11.16 -26.76 15.38
N GLN A 221 11.58 -25.50 15.45
CA GLN A 221 11.90 -24.64 14.30
C GLN A 221 13.22 -23.88 14.54
N PRO A 222 14.34 -24.58 14.80
CA PRO A 222 15.57 -23.94 15.27
C PRO A 222 16.21 -23.03 14.21
N GLU A 223 16.15 -23.38 12.92
CA GLU A 223 16.69 -22.57 11.83
C GLU A 223 15.89 -21.28 11.67
N LEU A 224 14.56 -21.36 11.70
CA LEU A 224 13.72 -20.17 11.59
C LEU A 224 13.85 -19.27 12.82
N PHE A 225 13.92 -19.86 14.02
CA PHE A 225 14.14 -19.11 15.25
C PHE A 225 15.49 -18.38 15.23
N ALA A 226 16.55 -19.01 14.72
CA ALA A 226 17.86 -18.37 14.59
C ALA A 226 17.85 -17.12 13.70
N VAL A 227 16.90 -17.05 12.75
CA VAL A 227 16.73 -15.92 11.83
C VAL A 227 15.78 -14.85 12.37
N LEU A 228 14.58 -15.24 12.81
CA LEU A 228 13.56 -14.29 13.26
C LEU A 228 13.78 -13.82 14.69
N GLY A 229 14.38 -14.67 15.54
CA GLY A 229 14.54 -14.43 16.96
C GLY A 229 13.21 -14.07 17.63
N LYS A 230 13.19 -12.90 18.28
CA LYS A 230 11.99 -12.34 18.93
C LYS A 230 11.37 -11.19 18.12
N SER A 231 11.79 -10.94 16.88
CA SER A 231 11.38 -9.74 16.12
C SER A 231 9.86 -9.65 15.95
N PHE A 232 9.16 -10.78 15.90
CA PHE A 232 7.71 -10.87 15.75
C PHE A 232 6.98 -11.23 17.06
N GLY A 233 7.71 -11.37 18.16
CA GLY A 233 7.20 -11.67 19.48
C GLY A 233 7.69 -13.00 20.07
N GLY A 234 7.32 -13.23 21.33
CA GLY A 234 7.66 -14.40 22.13
C GLY A 234 8.80 -14.18 23.12
N ASN A 235 8.97 -15.14 24.02
CA ASN A 235 10.00 -15.11 25.06
C ASN A 235 11.37 -15.65 24.59
N GLY A 236 11.44 -16.18 23.37
CA GLY A 236 12.64 -16.78 22.77
C GLY A 236 12.94 -18.20 23.26
N ASN A 237 12.43 -18.57 24.43
CA ASN A 237 12.46 -19.95 24.92
C ASN A 237 11.29 -20.20 25.90
N PRO A 238 10.33 -21.10 25.59
CA PRO A 238 10.39 -22.04 24.48
C PRO A 238 9.78 -21.52 23.17
N TYR A 239 9.19 -20.31 23.13
CA TYR A 239 8.40 -19.86 21.99
C TYR A 239 8.93 -18.61 21.30
N PHE A 240 8.72 -18.55 19.98
CA PHE A 240 8.80 -17.34 19.16
C PHE A 240 7.57 -17.29 18.24
N TYR A 241 7.31 -16.13 17.65
CA TYR A 241 6.18 -15.94 16.75
C TYR A 241 6.67 -15.83 15.30
N VAL A 242 5.91 -16.41 14.36
CA VAL A 242 6.05 -16.07 12.93
C VAL A 242 5.40 -14.70 12.69
N PRO A 243 5.73 -14.01 11.58
CA PRO A 243 5.09 -12.75 11.26
C PRO A 243 3.57 -12.88 11.14
N ASP A 244 2.83 -11.82 11.44
CA ASP A 244 1.40 -11.72 11.12
C ASP A 244 1.17 -10.64 10.06
N PHE A 245 1.09 -11.07 8.81
CA PHE A 245 0.89 -10.17 7.66
C PHE A 245 -0.54 -10.14 7.16
N ARG A 246 -1.46 -10.84 7.86
CA ARG A 246 -2.88 -10.83 7.52
C ARG A 246 -3.45 -9.42 7.61
N GLY A 247 -4.09 -8.97 6.54
CA GLY A 247 -4.66 -7.62 6.41
C GLY A 247 -3.62 -6.49 6.29
N ARG A 248 -2.31 -6.79 6.25
CA ARG A 248 -1.23 -5.79 6.24
C ARG A 248 -0.55 -5.69 4.88
N PHE A 249 -0.02 -4.51 4.60
CA PHE A 249 0.95 -4.28 3.53
C PHE A 249 2.38 -4.45 4.07
N LEU A 250 3.33 -4.78 3.19
CA LEU A 250 4.75 -4.83 3.55
C LEU A 250 5.46 -3.55 3.12
N ARG A 251 6.25 -2.99 4.04
CA ARG A 251 7.13 -1.83 3.80
C ARG A 251 8.56 -2.19 4.19
N GLY A 252 9.54 -1.66 3.46
CA GLY A 252 10.94 -1.86 3.79
C GLY A 252 11.33 -1.12 5.07
N VAL A 253 12.15 -1.73 5.93
CA VAL A 253 12.79 -1.05 7.06
C VAL A 253 13.61 0.13 6.54
N SER A 254 13.38 1.33 7.08
CA SER A 254 13.91 2.58 6.51
C SER A 254 15.41 2.75 6.68
N GLY A 255 16.05 2.04 7.60
CA GLY A 255 17.47 2.21 7.88
C GLY A 255 17.79 3.69 8.16
N SER A 256 18.71 4.28 7.41
CA SER A 256 19.08 5.70 7.51
C SER A 256 18.39 6.61 6.48
N THR A 257 17.52 6.09 5.61
CA THR A 257 17.00 6.84 4.45
C THR A 257 16.01 7.96 4.79
N GLY A 258 15.33 7.88 5.94
CA GLY A 258 14.28 8.84 6.31
C GLY A 258 12.96 8.72 5.52
N ASN A 259 12.83 7.72 4.64
CA ASN A 259 11.62 7.50 3.82
C ASN A 259 10.39 7.03 4.61
N ASP A 260 10.54 6.75 5.92
CA ASP A 260 9.42 6.65 6.87
C ASP A 260 9.60 7.72 7.94
N PRO A 261 8.76 8.77 7.94
CA PRO A 261 8.86 9.87 8.89
C PRO A 261 8.45 9.49 10.33
N ASP A 262 7.87 8.30 10.53
CA ASP A 262 7.41 7.76 11.81
C ASP A 262 8.18 6.48 12.20
N ALA A 263 9.40 6.31 11.68
CA ALA A 263 10.20 5.11 11.89
C ALA A 263 10.52 4.82 13.36
N THR A 264 10.62 5.84 14.21
CA THR A 264 10.95 5.68 15.63
C THR A 264 9.73 5.40 16.50
N THR A 265 8.51 5.65 16.01
CA THR A 265 7.25 5.52 16.76
C THR A 265 6.46 4.26 16.40
N ARG A 266 7.05 3.37 15.58
CA ARG A 266 6.44 2.08 15.22
C ARG A 266 6.22 1.23 16.47
N THR A 267 5.14 0.47 16.45
CA THR A 267 4.67 -0.35 17.57
C THR A 267 5.02 -1.82 17.36
N ALA A 268 4.87 -2.61 18.42
CA ALA A 268 5.20 -4.02 18.42
C ALA A 268 4.10 -4.84 17.71
N PRO A 269 4.46 -5.94 17.01
CA PRO A 269 3.49 -6.76 16.28
C PRO A 269 2.51 -7.51 17.18
N GLN A 270 2.89 -7.81 18.43
CA GLN A 270 2.08 -8.55 19.40
C GLN A 270 1.86 -7.71 20.69
N PRO A 271 1.10 -6.60 20.63
CA PRO A 271 0.98 -5.64 21.73
C PRO A 271 0.26 -6.20 22.96
N THR A 272 -0.45 -7.32 22.83
CA THR A 272 -1.17 -7.98 23.93
C THR A 272 -0.30 -8.93 24.75
N LEU A 273 0.92 -9.23 24.30
CA LEU A 273 1.87 -10.06 25.06
C LEU A 273 2.52 -9.28 26.21
N PRO A 274 3.11 -9.96 27.21
CA PRO A 274 3.88 -9.30 28.25
C PRO A 274 4.99 -8.40 27.70
N SER A 275 5.30 -7.33 28.45
CA SER A 275 6.39 -6.41 28.11
C SER A 275 7.71 -7.18 27.92
N GLY A 276 8.38 -6.94 26.79
CA GLY A 276 9.60 -7.66 26.38
C GLY A 276 9.38 -8.90 25.50
N GLU A 277 8.12 -9.30 25.30
CA GLU A 277 7.71 -10.40 24.40
C GLU A 277 6.86 -9.92 23.21
N CYS A 278 6.52 -8.64 23.14
CA CYS A 278 5.63 -8.09 22.10
C CYS A 278 6.25 -8.06 20.70
N GLY A 279 7.57 -8.23 20.59
CA GLY A 279 8.34 -8.11 19.36
C GLY A 279 9.04 -6.76 19.20
N SER A 280 9.58 -6.54 18.00
CA SER A 280 10.35 -5.34 17.67
C SER A 280 9.48 -4.08 17.60
N VAL A 281 10.04 -2.95 18.01
CA VAL A 281 9.46 -1.59 17.88
C VAL A 281 10.43 -0.68 17.14
N GLY A 282 9.97 0.51 16.77
CA GLY A 282 10.82 1.50 16.08
C GLY A 282 11.38 0.98 14.76
N ASN A 283 12.55 1.46 14.35
CA ASN A 283 13.08 1.23 13.00
C ASN A 283 13.73 -0.16 12.82
N LEU A 284 13.00 -1.22 13.16
CA LEU A 284 13.45 -2.61 13.12
C LEU A 284 12.46 -3.48 12.35
N VAL A 285 12.98 -4.58 11.79
CA VAL A 285 12.14 -5.64 11.19
C VAL A 285 11.15 -6.20 12.21
N GLY A 286 9.94 -6.49 11.74
CA GLY A 286 8.84 -7.02 12.56
C GLY A 286 8.01 -5.95 13.28
N SER A 287 8.49 -4.71 13.38
CA SER A 287 7.66 -3.60 13.84
C SER A 287 6.48 -3.35 12.90
N VAL A 288 5.45 -2.69 13.43
CA VAL A 288 4.21 -2.42 12.70
C VAL A 288 3.76 -0.98 12.88
N GLN A 289 2.95 -0.51 11.93
CA GLN A 289 2.24 0.76 12.07
C GLN A 289 0.80 0.63 11.58
N ASP A 290 -0.07 1.40 12.24
CA ASP A 290 -1.44 1.65 11.81
C ASP A 290 -1.48 2.68 10.68
N TRP A 291 -2.54 2.77 9.88
CA TRP A 291 -2.62 3.70 8.76
C TRP A 291 -2.52 5.18 9.17
N ALA A 292 -2.15 6.06 8.24
CA ALA A 292 -2.11 7.51 8.41
C ALA A 292 -2.49 8.22 7.10
N THR A 293 -2.95 9.48 7.16
CA THR A 293 -3.43 10.24 5.99
C THR A 293 -2.78 11.61 5.92
N GLY A 294 -1.90 11.80 4.95
CA GLY A 294 -1.27 13.09 4.67
C GLY A 294 -2.18 14.04 3.89
N ALA A 295 -1.88 15.33 3.91
CA ALA A 295 -2.63 16.34 3.16
C ALA A 295 -2.46 16.21 1.64
N PRO A 296 -3.52 16.29 0.83
CA PRO A 296 -3.42 16.17 -0.63
C PRO A 296 -2.39 17.15 -1.21
N ARG A 297 -1.64 16.70 -2.20
CA ARG A 297 -0.63 17.55 -2.86
C ARG A 297 -1.21 18.46 -3.91
N ASN A 298 -2.36 18.09 -4.45
CA ASN A 298 -3.16 18.90 -5.33
C ASN A 298 -4.29 19.57 -4.54
N PRO A 299 -4.74 20.76 -4.97
CA PRO A 299 -5.85 21.43 -4.33
C PRO A 299 -7.14 20.58 -4.37
N ILE A 300 -7.96 20.70 -3.34
CA ILE A 300 -9.30 20.11 -3.30
C ILE A 300 -10.34 21.17 -3.67
N SER A 301 -11.58 20.74 -3.91
CA SER A 301 -12.73 21.59 -4.18
C SER A 301 -13.79 21.34 -3.11
N LEU A 302 -14.20 22.41 -2.44
CA LEU A 302 -15.28 22.43 -1.49
C LEU A 302 -16.55 22.95 -2.14
N THR A 303 -17.67 22.30 -1.87
CA THR A 303 -18.99 22.73 -2.30
C THR A 303 -19.84 23.03 -1.08
N PHE A 304 -20.17 24.31 -0.90
CA PHE A 304 -21.07 24.74 0.17
C PHE A 304 -22.50 24.72 -0.34
N HIS A 305 -23.37 24.01 0.37
CA HIS A 305 -24.80 23.96 0.09
C HIS A 305 -25.55 24.96 0.96
N HIS A 306 -26.69 25.43 0.44
CA HIS A 306 -27.58 26.32 1.18
C HIS A 306 -26.84 27.58 1.68
N LEU A 307 -25.96 28.13 0.85
CA LEU A 307 -25.36 29.44 1.08
C LEU A 307 -25.78 30.38 -0.04
N PRO A 308 -26.04 31.67 0.26
CA PRO A 308 -26.16 32.67 -0.79
C PRO A 308 -24.87 32.71 -1.64
N THR A 309 -24.93 33.24 -2.86
CA THR A 309 -23.70 33.45 -3.67
C THR A 309 -23.24 34.92 -3.66
N GLY A 310 -23.84 35.75 -2.80
CA GLY A 310 -23.46 37.14 -2.60
C GLY A 310 -24.44 37.93 -1.73
N SER A 311 -23.99 39.06 -1.18
CA SER A 311 -24.73 39.86 -0.20
C SER A 311 -26.07 40.44 -0.69
N LYS A 312 -26.28 40.57 -2.00
CA LYS A 312 -27.55 41.06 -2.59
C LYS A 312 -28.58 39.96 -2.81
N LYS A 313 -28.13 38.69 -2.85
CA LYS A 313 -28.97 37.49 -3.03
C LYS A 313 -29.44 36.93 -1.69
N ALA A 314 -28.72 37.24 -0.61
CA ALA A 314 -29.29 37.22 0.73
C ALA A 314 -30.15 38.46 0.91
N THR A 315 -31.37 38.32 1.40
CA THR A 315 -32.36 39.39 1.31
C THR A 315 -31.93 40.69 2.01
N ASN A 316 -32.37 41.81 1.43
CA ASN A 316 -32.11 43.15 1.93
C ASN A 316 -33.39 43.69 2.60
N ILE A 317 -33.34 44.00 3.89
CA ILE A 317 -34.46 44.63 4.61
C ILE A 317 -34.10 46.09 4.83
N ARG A 318 -34.86 47.01 4.21
CA ARG A 318 -34.72 48.47 4.39
C ARG A 318 -33.30 49.01 4.18
N GLY A 319 -32.54 48.43 3.25
CA GLY A 319 -31.17 48.84 2.94
C GLY A 319 -30.08 48.16 3.78
N GLN A 320 -30.44 47.26 4.69
CA GLN A 320 -29.51 46.44 5.47
C GLN A 320 -29.46 44.98 4.98
N HIS A 321 -28.25 44.44 4.89
CA HIS A 321 -27.99 43.07 4.45
C HIS A 321 -28.16 42.08 5.62
N VAL A 322 -29.07 41.11 5.51
CA VAL A 322 -29.28 40.06 6.54
C VAL A 322 -28.06 39.14 6.69
N CYS A 323 -27.25 39.00 5.65
CA CYS A 323 -25.88 38.49 5.76
C CYS A 323 -24.93 39.30 4.88
N LYS A 324 -23.71 39.56 5.35
CA LYS A 324 -22.70 40.30 4.59
C LYS A 324 -21.50 39.42 4.29
N TYR A 325 -21.16 39.31 3.00
CA TYR A 325 -19.89 38.75 2.55
C TYR A 325 -18.77 39.70 2.99
N THR A 326 -17.78 39.15 3.68
CA THR A 326 -16.63 39.90 4.20
C THR A 326 -15.39 39.59 3.40
N SER A 327 -14.26 40.28 3.60
CA SER A 327 -12.96 39.85 3.09
C SER A 327 -12.24 38.86 4.02
N LYS A 328 -12.90 38.45 5.12
CA LYS A 328 -12.29 37.61 6.17
C LYS A 328 -12.17 36.16 5.70
N THR A 329 -11.23 35.45 6.33
CA THR A 329 -11.02 34.01 6.14
C THR A 329 -11.85 33.20 7.13
N THR A 330 -12.34 32.06 6.66
CA THR A 330 -12.99 31.01 7.46
C THR A 330 -12.23 29.71 7.26
N ASN A 331 -11.88 29.06 8.37
CA ASN A 331 -11.29 27.73 8.34
C ASN A 331 -12.39 26.68 8.29
N VAL A 332 -12.39 25.86 7.26
CA VAL A 332 -13.27 24.70 7.13
C VAL A 332 -12.47 23.47 7.56
N LYS A 333 -12.95 22.75 8.58
CA LYS A 333 -12.33 21.50 9.04
C LYS A 333 -13.01 20.33 8.34
N LEU A 334 -12.25 19.40 7.78
CA LEU A 334 -12.83 18.22 7.13
C LEU A 334 -12.94 17.07 8.14
N LYS A 335 -14.09 16.40 8.12
CA LYS A 335 -14.47 15.25 8.94
C LYS A 335 -15.00 14.14 8.02
N GLY A 336 -15.06 12.92 8.54
CA GLY A 336 -15.47 11.75 7.77
C GLY A 336 -14.28 11.04 7.13
N GLY A 337 -14.44 10.54 5.91
CA GLY A 337 -13.51 9.62 5.26
C GLY A 337 -13.86 8.15 5.52
N ASN A 338 -13.03 7.28 4.98
CA ASN A 338 -13.18 5.82 5.08
C ASN A 338 -12.64 5.29 6.42
N LEU A 339 -12.85 4.00 6.66
CA LEU A 339 -12.39 3.31 7.87
C LEU A 339 -10.85 3.16 7.92
N GLU A 340 -10.19 3.22 6.77
CA GLU A 340 -8.75 3.20 6.65
C GLU A 340 -8.23 4.01 5.45
N THR A 341 -6.97 4.40 5.53
CA THR A 341 -6.22 4.87 4.36
C THR A 341 -5.51 3.68 3.72
N ARG A 342 -5.76 3.42 2.43
CA ARG A 342 -5.09 2.35 1.69
C ARG A 342 -5.00 2.62 0.20
N PRO A 343 -3.97 2.09 -0.48
CA PRO A 343 -3.91 2.12 -1.93
C PRO A 343 -4.81 1.07 -2.59
N GLY A 344 -5.02 1.24 -3.90
CA GLY A 344 -5.57 0.19 -4.75
C GLY A 344 -4.68 -1.04 -4.70
N ASN A 345 -5.24 -2.20 -4.36
CA ASN A 345 -4.46 -3.38 -4.00
C ASN A 345 -5.12 -4.68 -4.47
N VAL A 346 -4.36 -5.76 -4.32
CA VAL A 346 -4.77 -7.15 -4.52
C VAL A 346 -4.28 -7.99 -3.37
N ASN A 347 -5.08 -8.97 -2.96
CA ASN A 347 -4.83 -9.78 -1.78
C ASN A 347 -4.03 -11.04 -2.13
N VAL A 348 -3.00 -11.30 -1.32
CA VAL A 348 -2.14 -12.48 -1.40
C VAL A 348 -1.97 -13.08 -0.01
N ASP A 349 -1.56 -14.34 0.04
CA ASP A 349 -1.11 -14.92 1.31
C ASP A 349 0.41 -14.86 1.39
N TRP A 350 0.92 -14.57 2.58
CA TRP A 350 2.35 -14.47 2.83
C TRP A 350 2.84 -15.73 3.55
N TYR A 351 3.95 -16.27 3.07
CA TYR A 351 4.60 -17.43 3.68
C TYR A 351 6.07 -17.17 3.94
N VAL A 352 6.55 -17.59 5.11
CA VAL A 352 7.96 -17.51 5.50
C VAL A 352 8.63 -18.88 5.34
N CYS A 353 9.80 -18.89 4.71
CA CYS A 353 10.64 -20.08 4.57
C CYS A 353 11.21 -20.47 5.93
N GLY A 354 10.79 -21.62 6.48
CA GLY A 354 11.20 -22.14 7.78
C GLY A 354 12.54 -22.86 7.80
N GLY A 355 13.08 -23.24 6.64
CA GLY A 355 14.34 -23.97 6.56
C GLY A 355 14.78 -24.30 5.14
N PRO A 356 16.00 -24.86 4.98
CA PRO A 356 16.52 -25.25 3.67
C PRO A 356 15.63 -26.31 3.00
N ALA A 357 15.72 -26.41 1.68
CA ALA A 357 15.05 -27.47 0.93
C ALA A 357 15.48 -28.86 1.44
N SER A 358 14.52 -29.79 1.56
CA SER A 358 14.83 -31.19 1.88
C SER A 358 15.70 -31.78 0.78
N SER A 359 16.69 -32.61 1.14
CA SER A 359 17.51 -33.36 0.20
C SER A 359 16.72 -34.38 -0.63
N THR A 360 15.46 -34.62 -0.29
CA THR A 360 14.50 -35.48 -1.01
C THR A 360 13.48 -34.71 -1.84
N ALA A 361 13.57 -33.38 -1.92
CA ALA A 361 12.62 -32.57 -2.67
C ALA A 361 12.72 -32.87 -4.18
N THR A 362 11.58 -33.21 -4.80
CA THR A 362 11.46 -33.46 -6.24
C THR A 362 11.16 -32.18 -7.04
N SER A 363 11.07 -31.02 -6.36
CA SER A 363 10.88 -29.70 -6.97
C SER A 363 12.13 -28.85 -6.78
N ASP A 364 12.30 -27.84 -7.64
CA ASP A 364 13.37 -26.85 -7.61
C ASP A 364 13.39 -25.96 -6.32
N GLY A 365 12.51 -26.24 -5.36
CA GLY A 365 12.49 -25.62 -4.05
C GLY A 365 11.76 -24.27 -4.00
N PHE A 366 11.28 -23.72 -5.12
CA PHE A 366 10.41 -22.54 -5.12
C PHE A 366 8.96 -22.92 -5.46
N PRO A 367 7.96 -22.60 -4.62
CA PRO A 367 6.60 -23.05 -4.86
C PRO A 367 5.98 -22.53 -6.17
N ILE A 368 5.35 -23.43 -6.94
CA ILE A 368 4.47 -23.02 -8.05
C ILE A 368 3.31 -22.21 -7.46
N GLY A 369 3.00 -21.06 -8.07
CA GLY A 369 2.01 -20.10 -7.56
C GLY A 369 2.60 -19.02 -6.62
N ALA A 370 3.86 -19.15 -6.20
CA ALA A 370 4.57 -18.07 -5.54
C ALA A 370 5.05 -17.01 -6.53
N VAL A 371 5.15 -15.77 -6.04
CA VAL A 371 5.45 -14.58 -6.84
C VAL A 371 6.76 -13.93 -6.38
N VAL A 372 7.51 -13.36 -7.30
CA VAL A 372 8.69 -12.52 -7.04
C VAL A 372 8.51 -11.12 -7.61
N GLY A 373 9.11 -10.13 -6.95
CA GLY A 373 9.30 -8.80 -7.53
C GLY A 373 10.59 -8.77 -8.35
N PHE A 374 10.61 -7.96 -9.40
CA PHE A 374 11.76 -7.77 -10.28
C PHE A 374 12.00 -6.26 -10.51
N PRO A 375 13.12 -5.71 -10.01
CA PRO A 375 13.43 -4.28 -10.10
C PRO A 375 14.19 -3.94 -11.39
N GLY A 376 14.05 -4.77 -12.42
CA GLY A 376 14.74 -4.69 -13.70
C GLY A 376 13.81 -5.00 -14.86
N GLU A 377 14.27 -4.69 -16.07
CA GLU A 377 13.53 -4.89 -17.33
C GLU A 377 13.76 -6.28 -17.94
N ALA A 378 14.86 -6.96 -17.55
CA ALA A 378 15.11 -8.31 -18.05
C ALA A 378 14.04 -9.26 -17.50
N ARG A 379 13.42 -10.04 -18.39
CA ARG A 379 12.38 -10.99 -18.01
C ARG A 379 13.02 -12.26 -17.43
N PRO A 380 12.45 -12.84 -16.36
CA PRO A 380 12.74 -14.21 -15.95
C PRO A 380 12.57 -15.23 -17.09
N PRO A 381 13.20 -16.42 -16.97
CA PRO A 381 13.04 -17.50 -17.93
C PRO A 381 11.56 -17.88 -18.15
N SER A 382 11.10 -17.76 -19.40
CA SER A 382 9.69 -17.92 -19.76
C SER A 382 9.21 -19.37 -19.72
N GLU A 383 10.11 -20.33 -19.54
CA GLU A 383 9.81 -21.77 -19.44
C GLU A 383 9.14 -22.14 -18.12
N TYR A 384 9.27 -21.29 -17.10
CA TYR A 384 8.70 -21.54 -15.78
C TYR A 384 8.23 -20.30 -15.02
N TRP A 385 8.43 -19.09 -15.56
CA TRP A 385 7.88 -17.84 -15.02
C TRP A 385 6.96 -17.14 -16.02
N ALA A 386 5.86 -16.61 -15.51
CA ALA A 386 4.92 -15.79 -16.29
C ALA A 386 4.76 -14.42 -15.64
N PRO A 387 4.56 -13.33 -16.41
CA PRO A 387 4.25 -12.03 -15.84
C PRO A 387 2.88 -12.06 -15.15
N CYS A 388 2.74 -11.33 -14.04
CA CYS A 388 1.45 -11.10 -13.39
C CYS A 388 0.66 -10.00 -14.13
N ASP A 389 0.22 -10.28 -15.35
CA ASP A 389 -0.41 -9.34 -16.28
C ASP A 389 -1.88 -9.63 -16.58
N GLY A 390 -2.49 -10.58 -15.86
CA GLY A 390 -3.89 -10.95 -16.10
C GLY A 390 -4.13 -11.72 -17.40
N ALA A 391 -3.11 -12.34 -18.00
CA ALA A 391 -3.32 -13.17 -19.19
C ALA A 391 -4.19 -14.40 -18.89
N GLY A 392 -5.11 -14.73 -19.80
CA GLY A 392 -5.86 -15.98 -19.76
C GLY A 392 -4.99 -17.15 -20.25
N GLN A 393 -4.97 -18.24 -19.50
CA GLN A 393 -4.18 -19.44 -19.75
C GLN A 393 -5.05 -20.69 -19.76
N ALA A 394 -4.62 -21.72 -20.49
CA ALA A 394 -5.30 -23.00 -20.52
C ALA A 394 -5.17 -23.72 -19.18
N THR A 395 -6.25 -24.34 -18.69
CA THR A 395 -6.20 -25.17 -17.46
C THR A 395 -5.41 -26.47 -17.63
N THR A 396 -4.89 -26.73 -18.82
CA THR A 396 -4.13 -27.93 -19.23
C THR A 396 -2.69 -27.58 -19.59
N ASP A 397 -1.91 -28.59 -20.01
CA ASP A 397 -0.58 -28.42 -20.60
C ASP A 397 0.41 -27.73 -19.63
N ALA A 398 1.20 -26.78 -20.15
CA ALA A 398 2.28 -26.13 -19.41
C ALA A 398 1.83 -25.41 -18.14
N TYR A 399 0.57 -24.94 -18.09
CA TYR A 399 0.01 -24.18 -16.97
C TYR A 399 -0.83 -25.04 -16.02
N ALA A 400 -1.02 -26.34 -16.30
CA ALA A 400 -1.78 -27.24 -15.42
C ALA A 400 -1.25 -27.26 -13.95
N PRO A 401 0.07 -27.26 -13.69
CA PRO A 401 0.58 -27.19 -12.32
C PRO A 401 0.20 -25.88 -11.62
N LEU A 402 0.20 -24.75 -12.33
CA LEU A 402 -0.22 -23.47 -11.76
C LEU A 402 -1.72 -23.44 -11.50
N PHE A 403 -2.53 -23.92 -12.44
CA PHE A 403 -3.98 -24.00 -12.27
C PHE A 403 -4.37 -24.84 -11.04
N ALA A 404 -3.65 -25.93 -10.76
CA ALA A 404 -3.86 -26.72 -9.56
C ALA A 404 -3.65 -25.92 -8.26
N GLN A 405 -2.82 -24.86 -8.28
CA GLN A 405 -2.53 -24.02 -7.11
C GLN A 405 -3.48 -22.82 -6.98
N ILE A 406 -3.78 -22.14 -8.09
CA ILE A 406 -4.54 -20.87 -8.05
C ILE A 406 -5.98 -20.99 -8.54
N GLY A 407 -6.34 -22.08 -9.22
CA GLY A 407 -7.68 -22.30 -9.76
C GLY A 407 -8.20 -21.10 -10.56
N TYR A 408 -9.45 -20.71 -10.30
CA TYR A 408 -10.08 -19.52 -10.86
C TYR A 408 -10.00 -18.30 -9.93
N ALA A 409 -9.02 -18.24 -9.01
CA ALA A 409 -8.92 -17.15 -8.02
C ALA A 409 -8.87 -15.76 -8.68
N ASN A 410 -8.26 -15.66 -9.87
CA ASN A 410 -8.17 -14.41 -10.64
C ASN A 410 -9.20 -14.33 -11.78
N GLY A 411 -10.18 -15.22 -11.80
CA GLY A 411 -11.21 -15.34 -12.83
C GLY A 411 -10.99 -16.50 -13.79
N GLY A 412 -11.99 -16.70 -14.66
CA GLY A 412 -12.03 -17.76 -15.66
C GLY A 412 -13.11 -18.80 -15.41
N SER A 413 -13.27 -19.70 -16.38
CA SER A 413 -14.19 -20.85 -16.30
C SER A 413 -13.80 -21.90 -17.34
N GLY A 414 -14.21 -23.16 -17.12
CA GLY A 414 -13.94 -24.26 -18.05
C GLY A 414 -12.44 -24.41 -18.31
N ASN A 415 -12.03 -24.33 -19.59
CA ASN A 415 -10.64 -24.56 -19.99
C ASN A 415 -9.73 -23.34 -19.86
N VAL A 416 -10.21 -22.20 -19.33
CA VAL A 416 -9.43 -20.97 -19.19
C VAL A 416 -9.47 -20.46 -17.76
N PHE A 417 -8.29 -20.21 -17.18
CA PHE A 417 -8.10 -19.47 -15.94
C PHE A 417 -7.21 -18.26 -16.19
N TYR A 418 -7.24 -17.27 -15.29
CA TYR A 418 -6.45 -16.05 -15.45
C TYR A 418 -5.26 -16.02 -14.48
N LEU A 419 -4.12 -15.53 -14.97
CA LEU A 419 -3.00 -15.16 -14.11
C LEU A 419 -3.41 -13.96 -13.23
N PRO A 420 -2.75 -13.74 -12.07
CA PRO A 420 -2.95 -12.50 -11.33
C PRO A 420 -2.56 -11.28 -12.17
N ASP A 421 -3.28 -10.17 -12.03
CA ASP A 421 -2.92 -8.89 -12.65
C ASP A 421 -2.45 -7.91 -11.57
N TYR A 422 -1.14 -7.89 -11.34
CA TYR A 422 -0.52 -7.04 -10.31
C TYR A 422 -0.10 -5.68 -10.85
N ARG A 423 -0.40 -5.39 -12.11
CA ARG A 423 -0.02 -4.13 -12.74
C ARG A 423 -0.75 -2.95 -12.10
N GLY A 424 0.02 -1.96 -11.67
CA GLY A 424 -0.44 -0.76 -10.96
C GLY A 424 -0.94 -1.01 -9.53
N ARG A 425 -0.90 -2.26 -9.03
CA ARG A 425 -1.46 -2.64 -7.71
C ARG A 425 -0.37 -2.82 -6.66
N PHE A 426 -0.76 -2.62 -5.40
CA PHE A 426 0.01 -3.01 -4.22
C PHE A 426 -0.44 -4.40 -3.76
N LEU A 427 0.43 -5.12 -3.05
CA LEU A 427 0.09 -6.41 -2.44
C LEU A 427 -0.29 -6.24 -0.97
N ARG A 428 -1.45 -6.78 -0.58
CA ARG A 428 -1.94 -6.82 0.81
C ARG A 428 -2.10 -8.27 1.24
N GLY A 429 -1.79 -8.59 2.50
CA GLY A 429 -2.16 -9.89 3.05
C GLY A 429 -3.67 -10.06 3.13
N THR A 430 -4.21 -11.20 2.72
CA THR A 430 -5.59 -11.61 3.04
C THR A 430 -5.83 -11.53 4.55
N ASP A 431 -7.00 -11.10 5.01
CA ASP A 431 -7.23 -10.83 6.43
C ASP A 431 -7.42 -12.12 7.22
N HIS A 432 -8.04 -13.14 6.62
CA HIS A 432 -8.36 -14.42 7.24
C HIS A 432 -9.00 -14.24 8.63
N GLY A 433 -9.91 -13.27 8.74
CA GLY A 433 -10.60 -12.90 9.98
C GLY A 433 -9.73 -12.30 11.08
N ALA A 434 -8.54 -11.76 10.76
CA ALA A 434 -7.70 -11.03 11.71
C ALA A 434 -8.29 -9.68 12.14
N GLY A 435 -9.27 -9.15 11.39
CA GLY A 435 -9.97 -7.89 11.69
C GLY A 435 -9.14 -6.64 11.43
N ARG A 436 -8.10 -6.71 10.60
CA ARG A 436 -7.22 -5.58 10.25
C ARG A 436 -7.63 -4.90 8.94
N ASP A 437 -8.27 -5.65 8.05
CA ASP A 437 -8.96 -5.09 6.89
C ASP A 437 -10.45 -4.91 7.21
N PRO A 438 -10.92 -3.68 7.46
CA PRO A 438 -12.33 -3.42 7.77
C PRO A 438 -13.27 -3.69 6.57
N ASP A 439 -12.73 -3.70 5.34
CA ASP A 439 -13.47 -3.90 4.10
C ASP A 439 -13.25 -5.30 3.51
N ALA A 440 -12.77 -6.26 4.32
CA ALA A 440 -12.42 -7.60 3.85
C ALA A 440 -13.61 -8.33 3.21
N ALA A 441 -14.83 -8.12 3.68
CA ALA A 441 -16.02 -8.77 3.10
C ALA A 441 -16.49 -8.10 1.80
N GLN A 442 -16.10 -6.85 1.56
CA GLN A 442 -16.55 -5.99 0.47
C GLN A 442 -15.58 -5.96 -0.72
N ARG A 443 -14.49 -6.74 -0.66
CA ARG A 443 -13.51 -6.82 -1.76
C ARG A 443 -14.17 -7.36 -3.03
N LEU A 444 -13.76 -6.83 -4.17
CA LEU A 444 -14.31 -7.14 -5.48
C LEU A 444 -13.53 -8.27 -6.16
N PRO A 445 -14.13 -8.96 -7.15
CA PRO A 445 -13.37 -9.84 -8.04
C PRO A 445 -12.39 -9.02 -8.91
N PRO A 446 -11.23 -9.58 -9.28
CA PRO A 446 -10.22 -8.88 -10.06
C PRO A 446 -10.64 -8.58 -11.51
N LEU A 447 -11.57 -9.36 -12.07
CA LEU A 447 -12.11 -9.17 -13.41
C LEU A 447 -13.63 -9.08 -13.36
N GLU A 448 -14.20 -7.96 -13.81
CA GLU A 448 -15.66 -7.75 -13.78
C GLU A 448 -16.42 -8.82 -14.59
N ALA A 449 -15.95 -9.16 -15.79
CA ALA A 449 -16.62 -10.12 -16.67
C ALA A 449 -16.22 -11.58 -16.44
N ALA A 450 -14.95 -11.83 -16.11
CA ALA A 450 -14.42 -13.18 -15.91
C ALA A 450 -14.50 -13.66 -14.45
N GLY A 451 -14.96 -12.80 -13.54
CA GLY A 451 -15.11 -13.10 -12.12
C GLY A 451 -13.77 -13.25 -11.40
N GLY A 452 -13.75 -14.20 -10.47
CA GLY A 452 -12.64 -14.47 -9.56
C GLY A 452 -13.09 -14.42 -8.11
N ASN A 453 -12.13 -14.56 -7.21
CA ASN A 453 -12.39 -14.49 -5.78
C ASN A 453 -12.77 -13.06 -5.38
N PHE A 454 -13.75 -12.94 -4.49
CA PHE A 454 -14.19 -11.69 -3.86
C PHE A 454 -14.19 -11.88 -2.34
N GLY A 455 -14.38 -10.80 -1.59
CA GLY A 455 -14.34 -10.83 -0.13
C GLY A 455 -12.96 -11.26 0.41
N ASP A 456 -12.95 -11.94 1.55
CA ASP A 456 -11.72 -12.26 2.29
C ASP A 456 -11.00 -13.50 1.73
N ALA A 457 -10.53 -13.39 0.49
CA ALA A 457 -9.86 -14.46 -0.22
C ALA A 457 -8.69 -13.93 -1.07
N VAL A 458 -7.69 -14.76 -1.30
CA VAL A 458 -6.57 -14.48 -2.20
C VAL A 458 -7.10 -14.19 -3.62
N GLY A 459 -6.52 -13.18 -4.27
CA GLY A 459 -6.89 -12.74 -5.63
C GLY A 459 -7.99 -11.67 -5.67
N SER A 460 -8.72 -11.43 -4.58
CA SER A 460 -9.68 -10.32 -4.53
C SER A 460 -8.96 -8.97 -4.50
N VAL A 461 -9.67 -7.93 -4.93
CA VAL A 461 -9.11 -6.58 -5.12
C VAL A 461 -9.90 -5.53 -4.36
N GLN A 462 -9.22 -4.43 -4.06
CA GLN A 462 -9.85 -3.22 -3.54
C GLN A 462 -9.29 -1.99 -4.24
N GLU A 463 -10.14 -1.00 -4.47
CA GLU A 463 -9.76 0.34 -4.95
C GLU A 463 -9.31 1.22 -3.79
N PHE A 464 -8.52 2.29 -4.00
CA PHE A 464 -8.00 3.08 -2.88
C PHE A 464 -9.10 3.65 -1.96
N ALA A 465 -8.76 3.89 -0.70
CA ALA A 465 -9.63 4.52 0.29
C ALA A 465 -8.86 5.55 1.13
N THR A 466 -9.55 6.58 1.62
CA THR A 466 -8.94 7.70 2.37
C THR A 466 -9.59 7.85 3.73
N GLY A 467 -8.89 7.44 4.79
CA GLY A 467 -9.32 7.65 6.17
C GLY A 467 -9.05 9.06 6.69
N ALA A 468 -9.74 9.47 7.75
CA ALA A 468 -9.50 10.75 8.43
C ALA A 468 -8.07 10.82 9.00
N PRO A 469 -7.35 11.94 8.91
CA PRO A 469 -6.02 12.04 9.50
C PRO A 469 -6.07 11.86 11.03
N ARG A 470 -5.04 11.24 11.60
CA ARG A 470 -5.04 10.82 13.01
C ARG A 470 -4.42 11.84 13.97
N THR A 471 -3.50 12.66 13.49
CA THR A 471 -2.76 13.62 14.31
C THR A 471 -3.34 15.03 14.24
N SER A 472 -3.73 15.48 13.05
CA SER A 472 -4.28 16.81 12.83
C SER A 472 -5.36 16.78 11.77
N ALA A 473 -6.55 17.29 12.09
CA ALA A 473 -7.65 17.37 11.14
C ALA A 473 -7.26 18.21 9.91
N PHE A 474 -7.74 17.80 8.75
CA PHE A 474 -7.61 18.61 7.55
C PHE A 474 -8.33 19.95 7.73
N SER A 475 -7.67 21.03 7.35
CA SER A 475 -8.21 22.38 7.43
C SER A 475 -7.91 23.16 6.16
N ILE A 476 -8.87 23.95 5.71
CA ILE A 476 -8.77 24.70 4.47
C ILE A 476 -9.34 26.12 4.63
N GLU A 477 -8.56 27.09 4.16
CA GLU A 477 -8.86 28.51 4.31
C GLU A 477 -9.76 29.00 3.18
N VAL A 478 -11.03 29.25 3.48
CA VAL A 478 -11.98 29.81 2.52
C VAL A 478 -12.15 31.30 2.78
N LYS A 479 -11.93 32.10 1.73
CA LYS A 479 -12.08 33.55 1.76
C LYS A 479 -13.46 33.96 1.27
N ASN A 480 -13.89 35.14 1.71
CA ASN A 480 -15.12 35.75 1.25
C ASN A 480 -16.39 34.95 1.57
N LEU A 481 -16.46 34.31 2.73
CA LEU A 481 -17.71 33.74 3.23
C LEU A 481 -18.53 34.79 3.99
N PRO A 482 -19.87 34.62 4.04
CA PRO A 482 -20.72 35.45 4.86
C PRO A 482 -20.44 35.11 6.33
N LYS A 483 -19.85 36.06 7.06
CA LYS A 483 -19.41 35.86 8.46
C LYS A 483 -19.85 37.00 9.40
N ASP A 484 -20.40 38.07 8.84
CA ASP A 484 -20.96 39.16 9.65
C ASP A 484 -22.50 39.07 9.56
N ASP A 485 -23.12 39.10 10.74
CA ASP A 485 -24.56 39.18 10.95
C ASP A 485 -25.02 40.64 11.00
N SER A 486 -26.20 40.94 10.45
CA SER A 486 -26.99 42.08 10.93
C SER A 486 -28.11 41.52 11.79
N ASN A 487 -27.79 41.24 13.05
CA ASN A 487 -28.72 40.57 13.96
C ASN A 487 -29.87 41.45 14.44
N THR A 488 -29.93 42.71 14.00
CA THR A 488 -31.00 43.63 14.32
C THR A 488 -31.41 44.39 13.08
N ALA A 489 -32.61 44.09 12.57
CA ALA A 489 -33.37 45.10 11.84
C ALA A 489 -33.84 46.13 12.89
N ASP A 490 -32.92 46.95 13.40
CA ASP A 490 -33.17 47.94 14.47
C ASP A 490 -34.23 48.99 14.06
N THR A 491 -34.55 49.03 12.77
CA THR A 491 -35.60 49.86 12.17
C THR A 491 -36.97 49.19 12.10
N VAL A 492 -37.10 47.91 12.46
CA VAL A 492 -38.40 47.23 12.64
C VAL A 492 -38.68 47.24 14.13
N LYS A 493 -39.64 48.08 14.57
CA LYS A 493 -40.04 48.24 15.99
C LYS A 493 -40.24 46.87 16.65
N GLY A 494 -39.30 46.41 17.47
CA GLY A 494 -39.44 45.16 18.24
C GLY A 494 -38.22 44.26 18.37
N GLY A 495 -37.07 44.56 17.75
CA GLY A 495 -35.82 43.80 17.98
C GLY A 495 -35.83 42.38 17.41
N PHE A 496 -36.41 42.19 16.23
CA PHE A 496 -36.61 40.88 15.61
C PHE A 496 -35.32 40.25 15.04
N ARG A 497 -35.16 38.94 15.21
CA ARG A 497 -34.09 38.14 14.61
C ARG A 497 -34.50 37.67 13.21
N VAL A 498 -33.75 38.06 12.18
CA VAL A 498 -34.07 37.80 10.76
C VAL A 498 -33.22 36.70 10.11
N GLY A 499 -32.15 36.26 10.77
CA GLY A 499 -31.36 35.10 10.38
C GLY A 499 -30.84 34.36 11.60
N GLU A 500 -30.84 33.03 11.57
CA GLU A 500 -30.18 32.23 12.61
C GLU A 500 -28.79 31.84 12.16
N TRP A 501 -27.82 32.40 12.86
CA TRP A 501 -26.40 32.10 12.72
C TRP A 501 -26.04 31.11 13.80
N ASN A 502 -25.67 29.90 13.39
CA ASN A 502 -25.19 28.92 14.34
C ASN A 502 -23.67 28.99 14.40
N LYS A 503 -23.11 28.85 15.60
CA LYS A 503 -21.70 28.55 15.80
C LYS A 503 -21.39 27.05 15.53
N GLY A 504 -22.20 26.38 14.71
CA GLY A 504 -22.16 24.94 14.49
C GLY A 504 -21.94 24.56 13.03
N SER A 505 -21.94 23.25 12.77
CA SER A 505 -21.59 22.67 11.47
C SER A 505 -22.44 23.14 10.30
N LYS A 506 -21.79 23.19 9.13
CA LYS A 506 -22.38 23.44 7.82
C LYS A 506 -21.99 22.31 6.90
N ASP A 507 -22.94 21.79 6.13
CA ASP A 507 -22.65 20.73 5.17
C ASP A 507 -21.83 21.26 4.00
N VAL A 508 -20.61 20.75 3.87
CA VAL A 508 -19.69 21.07 2.78
C VAL A 508 -19.18 19.78 2.20
N ASP A 509 -19.32 19.58 0.89
CA ASP A 509 -18.75 18.41 0.24
C ASP A 509 -17.30 18.69 -0.16
N ALA A 510 -16.37 17.84 0.28
CA ALA A 510 -14.98 17.88 -0.14
C ALA A 510 -14.74 16.90 -1.30
N THR A 511 -14.32 17.41 -2.44
CA THR A 511 -14.11 16.65 -3.68
C THR A 511 -12.73 16.96 -4.27
N SER A 512 -12.27 16.19 -5.26
CA SER A 512 -10.96 16.32 -5.94
C SER A 512 -9.73 16.02 -5.05
N GLY A 513 -8.63 16.76 -5.15
CA GLY A 513 -7.33 16.39 -4.57
C GLY A 513 -6.48 15.56 -5.52
N ASP A 514 -5.64 14.69 -4.97
CA ASP A 514 -4.82 13.80 -5.81
C ASP A 514 -5.70 12.76 -6.52
N LYS A 515 -5.19 12.16 -7.59
CA LYS A 515 -5.96 11.22 -8.43
C LYS A 515 -6.18 9.86 -7.77
N GLU A 516 -5.33 9.52 -6.80
CA GLU A 516 -5.39 8.29 -6.02
C GLU A 516 -4.90 8.55 -4.60
N THR A 517 -5.22 7.63 -3.68
CA THR A 517 -4.59 7.57 -2.37
C THR A 517 -3.56 6.47 -2.36
N ARG A 518 -2.30 6.80 -2.07
CA ARG A 518 -1.20 5.82 -2.07
C ARG A 518 -0.05 6.20 -1.14
N PRO A 519 0.73 5.21 -0.67
CA PRO A 519 1.97 5.51 0.04
C PRO A 519 3.11 5.92 -0.90
N ILE A 520 4.20 6.38 -0.28
CA ILE A 520 5.51 6.43 -0.94
C ILE A 520 5.87 5.02 -1.45
N ASN A 521 6.22 4.91 -2.73
CA ASN A 521 6.36 3.61 -3.36
C ASN A 521 7.41 3.60 -4.46
N ILE A 522 7.84 2.39 -4.80
CA ILE A 522 8.80 2.08 -5.86
C ILE A 522 8.25 0.92 -6.69
N ASN A 523 8.43 1.03 -8.00
CA ASN A 523 7.87 0.09 -8.95
C ASN A 523 8.74 -1.14 -9.17
N VAL A 524 8.08 -2.29 -9.29
CA VAL A 524 8.66 -3.56 -9.70
C VAL A 524 7.77 -4.26 -10.73
N ASN A 525 8.34 -5.14 -11.53
CA ASN A 525 7.57 -6.12 -12.30
C ASN A 525 7.31 -7.34 -11.42
N TYR A 526 6.12 -7.92 -11.47
CA TYR A 526 5.81 -9.16 -10.74
C TYR A 526 5.74 -10.34 -11.69
N TYR A 527 6.32 -11.47 -11.25
CA TYR A 527 6.29 -12.73 -11.98
C TYR A 527 5.85 -13.87 -11.08
N ILE A 528 5.01 -14.75 -11.60
CA ILE A 528 4.52 -15.95 -10.93
C ILE A 528 5.21 -17.19 -11.48
N LYS A 529 5.63 -18.07 -10.57
CA LYS A 529 6.19 -19.38 -10.91
C LYS A 529 5.06 -20.29 -11.38
N TYR A 530 5.11 -20.79 -12.60
CA TYR A 530 4.03 -21.63 -13.16
C TYR A 530 4.42 -23.10 -13.39
N ALA A 531 5.72 -23.40 -13.48
CA ALA A 531 6.26 -24.75 -13.63
C ALA A 531 7.57 -24.89 -12.85
N SER A 532 8.00 -26.12 -12.55
CA SER A 532 9.32 -26.37 -11.95
C SER A 532 10.42 -26.24 -12.99
N ALA A 533 11.57 -25.71 -12.57
CA ALA A 533 12.78 -25.74 -13.38
C ALA A 533 13.28 -27.20 -13.52
N PRO A 534 13.84 -27.57 -14.68
CA PRO A 534 14.30 -28.93 -14.98
C PRO A 534 15.56 -29.33 -14.20
#